data_AF-A0A090IVH6-F1
#
_entry.id   AF-A0A090IVH6-F1
#
_cell.length_a   1.000
_cell.length_b   1.000
_cell.length_c   1.000
_cell.angle_alpha   90.00
_cell.angle_beta   90.00
_cell.angle_gamma   90.00
#
_symmetry.space_group_name_H-M   'P 1'
#
loop_
_entity.id
_entity.type
_entity.pdbx_description
1 polymer ?
#
loop_
_entity_poly.entity_id
_entity_poly.type
_entity_poly.pdbx_seq_one_letter_code
_entity_poly.pdbx_strand_id
1 'polypeptide(L)' 'MLTFEHVSKIYKGQKRAVDDLNFQIEKGEFIVLIGPSGCGKTTTMKMINRLI' A
#
# COMPACT_ATOMS: atom_id res chain seq x y z
N MET A 1 -12.78 -8.12 -4.77
CA MET A 1 -12.46 -6.72 -5.01
C MET A 1 -11.73 -6.19 -3.80
N LEU A 2 -10.51 -5.69 -3.98
CA LEU A 2 -9.73 -5.00 -2.95
C LEU A 2 -9.57 -3.56 -3.40
N THR A 3 -9.88 -2.62 -2.51
CA THR A 3 -9.85 -1.19 -2.84
C THR A 3 -9.08 -0.43 -1.79
N PHE A 4 -8.19 0.45 -2.26
CA PHE A 4 -7.57 1.51 -1.47
C PHE A 4 -8.14 2.84 -1.98
N GLU A 5 -8.73 3.63 -1.09
CA GLU A 5 -9.24 4.97 -1.38
C GLU A 5 -8.58 5.96 -0.41
N HIS A 6 -7.79 6.89 -0.96
CA HIS A 6 -7.06 7.91 -0.22
C HIS A 6 -6.25 7.41 0.98
N VAL A 7 -5.64 6.23 0.85
CA VAL A 7 -4.98 5.56 1.98
C VAL A 7 -3.58 6.13 2.21
N SER A 8 -3.33 6.62 3.42
CA SER A 8 -2.01 7.06 3.87
C SER A 8 -1.52 6.26 5.07
N LYS A 9 -0.22 5.98 5.14
CA LYS A 9 0.43 5.36 6.30
C LYS A 9 1.62 6.18 6.76
N ILE A 10 1.54 6.67 7.99
CA ILE A 10 2.61 7.38 8.68
C ILE A 10 3.06 6.52 9.86
N TYR A 11 4.36 6.21 9.89
CA TYR A 11 4.99 5.54 11.04
C TYR A 11 5.43 6.57 12.10
N LYS A 12 5.78 6.08 13.29
CA LYS A 12 6.42 6.90 14.33
C LYS A 12 7.62 7.66 13.74
N GLY A 13 7.81 8.91 14.17
CA GLY A 13 8.83 9.80 13.61
C GLY A 13 8.42 10.51 12.32
N GLN A 14 7.12 10.62 12.04
CA GLN A 14 6.55 11.35 10.89
C GLN A 14 7.00 10.83 9.51
N LYS A 15 7.51 9.59 9.45
CA LYS A 15 7.86 8.96 8.17
C LYS A 15 6.59 8.52 7.45
N ARG A 16 6.24 9.24 6.39
CA ARG A 16 5.16 8.88 5.48
C ARG A 16 5.63 7.76 4.54
N ALA A 17 5.15 6.55 4.78
CA ALA A 17 5.53 5.36 4.01
C ALA A 17 4.58 5.09 2.84
N VAL A 18 3.33 5.52 2.95
CA VAL A 18 2.34 5.55 1.87
C VAL A 18 1.63 6.89 1.95
N ASP A 19 1.49 7.58 0.83
CA ASP A 19 0.85 8.89 0.71
C ASP A 19 -0.26 8.81 -0.34
N ASP A 20 -1.50 9.03 0.08
CA ASP A 20 -2.69 9.12 -0.78
C ASP A 20 -2.80 8.01 -1.85
N LEU A 21 -2.66 6.75 -1.42
CA LEU A 21 -2.68 5.60 -2.32
C LEU A 21 -4.11 5.24 -2.72
N ASN A 22 -4.34 5.19 -4.03
CA ASN A 22 -5.62 4.89 -4.66
C ASN A 22 -5.44 3.78 -5.70
N PHE A 23 -6.05 2.61 -5.49
CA PHE A 23 -6.12 1.55 -6.49
C PHE A 23 -7.25 0.57 -6.21
N GLN A 24 -7.66 -0.15 -7.24
CA GLN A 24 -8.64 -1.24 -7.20
C GLN A 24 -8.03 -2.49 -7.81
N ILE A 25 -8.30 -3.64 -7.18
CA ILE A 25 -7.90 -4.96 -7.67
C ILE A 25 -9.15 -5.83 -7.75
N GLU A 26 -9.45 -6.32 -8.94
CA GLU A 26 -10.55 -7.21 -9.19
C GLU A 26 -10.23 -8.66 -8.88
N LYS A 27 -11.27 -9.47 -8.69
CA LYS A 27 -11.09 -10.89 -8.37
C LYS A 27 -10.44 -11.60 -9.56
N GLY A 28 -9.31 -12.24 -9.31
CA GLY A 28 -8.57 -13.00 -10.33
C GLY A 28 -7.46 -12.22 -11.02
N GLU A 29 -7.27 -10.93 -10.71
CA GLU A 29 -6.15 -10.17 -11.23
C GLU A 29 -4.83 -10.58 -10.58
N PHE A 30 -3.76 -10.54 -11.39
CA PHE A 30 -2.39 -10.73 -10.94
C PHE A 30 -1.62 -9.41 -11.10
N ILE A 31 -1.18 -8.84 -10.00
CA ILE A 31 -0.57 -7.50 -9.97
C ILE A 31 0.79 -7.56 -9.26
N VAL A 32 1.72 -6.75 -9.73
CA VAL A 32 3.07 -6.62 -9.15
C VAL A 32 3.30 -5.18 -8.71
N LEU A 33 3.71 -4.98 -7.46
CA LEU A 33 4.16 -3.68 -6.96
C LEU A 33 5.65 -3.50 -7.24
N ILE A 34 5.99 -2.55 -8.09
CA ILE A 34 7.38 -2.23 -8.49
C ILE A 34 7.80 -0.82 -8.02
N GLY A 35 9.11 -0.61 -7.86
CA GLY A 35 9.68 0.71 -7.51
C GLY A 35 10.93 0.62 -6.64
N PRO A 36 11.62 1.74 -6.38
CA PRO A 36 12.85 1.79 -5.58
C PRO A 36 12.69 1.32 -4.14
N SER A 37 13.79 1.01 -3.46
CA SER A 37 13.75 0.70 -2.02
C SER A 37 13.15 1.88 -1.22
N GLY A 38 12.31 1.59 -0.23
CA GLY A 38 11.70 2.60 0.63
C GLY A 38 10.41 3.27 0.10
N CYS A 39 9.97 2.98 -1.14
CA CYS A 39 8.80 3.62 -1.75
C CYS A 39 7.41 3.12 -1.25
N GLY A 40 7.35 2.32 -0.18
CA GLY A 40 6.08 1.89 0.42
C GLY A 40 5.55 0.50 0.04
N LYS A 41 6.18 -0.24 -0.90
CA LYS A 41 5.71 -1.58 -1.35
C LYS A 41 5.37 -2.55 -0.20
N THR A 42 6.33 -2.82 0.68
CA THR A 42 6.13 -3.74 1.81
C THR A 42 5.09 -3.20 2.80
N THR A 43 5.00 -1.88 2.97
CA THR A 43 3.98 -1.25 3.81
C THR A 43 2.59 -1.47 3.21
N THR A 44 2.41 -1.27 1.90
CA THR A 44 1.15 -1.57 1.19
C THR A 44 0.76 -3.04 1.33
N MET A 45 1.69 -3.98 1.12
CA MET A 45 1.43 -5.41 1.29
C MET A 45 1.03 -5.78 2.73
N LYS A 46 1.67 -5.17 3.74
CA LYS A 46 1.29 -5.37 5.14
C LYS A 46 -0.11 -4.82 5.44
N MET A 47 -0.51 -3.70 4.85
CA MET A 47 -1.87 -3.15 5.00
C MET A 47 -2.92 -4.07 4.36
N ILE A 48 -2.65 -4.61 3.16
CA ILE A 48 -3.51 -5.60 2.50
C ILE A 48 -3.75 -6.81 3.40
N ASN A 49 -2.68 -7.32 4.03
CA ASN A 49 -2.75 -8.47 4.94
C ASN A 49 -3.20 -8.12 6.37
N ARG A 50 -3.55 -6.86 6.65
CA ARG A 50 -3.91 -6.35 7.99
C ARG A 50 -2.88 -6.66 9.08
N LEU A 51 -1.60 -6.61 8.73
CA LEU A 51 -0.49 -6.81 9.67
C LEU A 51 -0.09 -5.52 10.41
N ILE A 52 -0.60 -4.36 9.99
CA ILE A 52 -0.28 -3.02 10.52
C ILE A 52 -1.47 -2.05 10.37
#